data_AF-A0A7D3WWG0-F1
#
_entry.id   AF-A0A7D3WWG0-F1
#
_cell.length_a   1.000
_cell.length_b   1.000
_cell.length_c   1.000
_cell.angle_alpha   90.00
_cell.angle_beta   90.00
_cell.angle_gamma   90.00
#
_symmetry.space_group_name_H-M   'P 1'
#
loop_
_entity.id
_entity.type
_entity.pdbx_description
1 polymer ?
#
loop_
_entity_poly.entity_id
_entity_poly.type
_entity_poly.pdbx_seq_one_letter_code
_entity_poly.pdbx_strand_id
1 'polypeptide(L)'
;MTSRVSLPLIQALRDTARRLATEAPYQWGHMGSCNCGHLAQTITRLTKAEIHTQALQRYGDWERQLVDYCPTSGLPFDQTVDEMLALGFSRQDLTHLEKLGDPAVRRAIPFERRDTLRHNQREDVVLYLRTWADLLEQQLVASLPLPAFAQPALAGA
;
A
#
# COMPACT_ATOMS: atom_id res chain seq x y z
N MET A 1 4.01 -9.72 0.98
CA MET A 1 4.42 -8.30 0.97
C MET A 1 5.92 -8.28 1.08
N THR A 2 6.57 -7.48 0.24
CA THR A 2 8.04 -7.35 0.16
C THR A 2 8.49 -5.92 0.44
N SER A 3 7.57 -5.06 0.85
CA SER A 3 7.83 -3.66 1.20
C SER A 3 8.81 -3.51 2.35
N ARG A 4 9.64 -2.46 2.28
CA ARG A 4 10.54 -2.08 3.36
C ARG A 4 9.77 -1.46 4.52
N VAL A 5 9.74 -2.14 5.65
CA VAL A 5 9.06 -1.68 6.87
C VAL A 5 9.62 -0.31 7.29
N SER A 6 8.75 0.70 7.38
CA SER A 6 9.09 2.04 7.85
C SER A 6 7.84 2.81 8.26
N LEU A 7 7.99 3.77 9.19
CA LEU A 7 6.89 4.64 9.62
C LEU A 7 6.24 5.41 8.46
N PRO A 8 6.99 6.04 7.52
CA PRO A 8 6.39 6.76 6.39
C PRO A 8 5.53 5.87 5.50
N LEU A 9 5.96 4.63 5.24
CA LEU A 9 5.21 3.69 4.41
C LEU A 9 3.91 3.25 5.10
N ILE A 10 3.98 2.93 6.40
CA ILE A 10 2.80 2.59 7.20
C ILE A 10 1.81 3.77 7.20
N GLN A 11 2.30 4.99 7.41
CA GLN A 11 1.47 6.19 7.41
C GLN A 11 0.80 6.41 6.05
N ALA A 12 1.50 6.21 4.93
CA ALA A 12 0.92 6.32 3.59
C ALA A 12 -0.23 5.33 3.37
N LEU A 13 -0.10 4.09 3.83
CA LEU A 13 -1.19 3.10 3.77
C LEU A 13 -2.40 3.53 4.62
N ARG A 14 -2.16 3.99 5.86
CA ARG A 14 -3.22 4.44 6.78
C ARG A 14 -3.95 5.67 6.24
N ASP A 15 -3.21 6.66 5.75
CA ASP A 15 -3.78 7.89 5.19
C ASP A 15 -4.60 7.59 3.94
N THR A 16 -4.11 6.70 3.07
CA THR A 16 -4.84 6.26 1.87
C THR A 16 -6.14 5.54 2.27
N ALA A 17 -6.08 4.61 3.22
CA ALA A 17 -7.26 3.90 3.70
C ALA A 17 -8.29 4.83 4.35
N ARG A 18 -7.83 5.84 5.12
CA ARG A 18 -8.70 6.87 5.71
C ARG A 18 -9.41 7.67 4.62
N ARG A 19 -8.66 8.24 3.67
CA ARG A 19 -9.20 9.05 2.56
C ARG A 19 -10.23 8.29 1.74
N LEU A 20 -9.95 7.03 1.42
CA LEU A 20 -10.88 6.15 0.70
C LEU A 20 -12.17 5.89 1.49
N ALA A 21 -12.08 5.76 2.81
CA ALA A 21 -13.25 5.50 3.65
C ALA A 21 -14.17 6.73 3.80
N THR A 22 -13.62 7.95 3.75
CA THR A 22 -14.37 9.17 4.14
C THR A 22 -14.68 10.12 2.98
N GLU A 23 -13.79 10.27 2.01
CA GLU A 23 -13.76 11.49 1.18
C GLU A 23 -13.68 11.21 -0.32
N ALA A 24 -13.01 10.14 -0.72
CA ALA A 24 -12.51 10.04 -2.08
C ALA A 24 -13.43 9.23 -3.01
N PRO A 25 -13.81 9.75 -4.19
CA PRO A 25 -14.49 8.95 -5.19
C PRO A 25 -13.56 7.83 -5.68
N TYR A 26 -14.07 6.61 -5.61
CA TYR A 26 -13.35 5.42 -6.03
C TYR A 26 -13.85 4.97 -7.40
N GLN A 27 -12.93 4.71 -8.33
CA GLN A 27 -13.26 4.21 -9.66
C GLN A 27 -12.19 3.27 -10.16
N TRP A 28 -12.52 1.98 -10.17
CA TRP A 28 -11.70 0.98 -10.83
C TRP A 28 -11.59 1.25 -12.34
N GLY A 29 -10.38 1.10 -12.90
CA GLY A 29 -10.08 1.43 -14.30
C GLY A 29 -9.70 2.90 -14.56
N HIS A 30 -9.89 3.80 -13.61
CA HIS A 30 -9.32 5.15 -13.69
C HIS A 30 -7.96 5.18 -12.99
N MET A 31 -6.87 5.37 -13.73
CA MET A 31 -5.49 5.21 -13.22
C MET A 31 -5.16 6.04 -11.97
N GLY A 32 -5.75 7.24 -11.84
CA GLY A 32 -5.60 8.07 -10.64
C GLY A 32 -6.60 7.81 -9.52
N SER A 33 -7.64 6.98 -9.70
CA SER A 33 -8.73 6.76 -8.72
C SER A 33 -8.99 5.28 -8.40
N CYS A 34 -8.13 4.40 -8.89
CA CYS A 34 -8.08 2.98 -8.55
C CYS A 34 -7.22 2.73 -7.31
N ASN A 35 -6.94 1.46 -6.99
CA ASN A 35 -6.26 1.05 -5.76
C ASN A 35 -4.86 1.68 -5.65
N CYS A 36 -4.00 1.44 -6.65
CA CYS A 36 -2.68 2.06 -6.71
C CYS A 36 -2.76 3.58 -6.95
N GLY A 37 -3.75 4.04 -7.72
CA GLY A 37 -3.98 5.47 -7.98
C GLY A 37 -4.21 6.29 -6.71
N HIS A 38 -5.02 5.79 -5.77
CA HIS A 38 -5.23 6.46 -4.48
C HIS A 38 -3.97 6.46 -3.61
N LEU A 39 -3.21 5.36 -3.61
CA LEU A 39 -1.94 5.31 -2.91
C LEU A 39 -0.94 6.32 -3.50
N ALA A 40 -0.84 6.39 -4.83
CA ALA A 40 0.00 7.35 -5.54
C ALA A 40 -0.37 8.79 -5.18
N GLN A 41 -1.66 9.16 -5.18
CA GLN A 41 -2.11 10.49 -4.74
C GLN A 41 -1.64 10.82 -3.31
N THR A 42 -1.64 9.84 -2.40
CA THR A 42 -1.19 10.08 -1.01
C THR A 42 0.31 10.35 -0.94
N ILE A 43 1.10 9.63 -1.72
CA ILE A 43 2.56 9.68 -1.70
C ILE A 43 3.08 10.91 -2.43
N THR A 44 2.66 11.10 -3.69
CA THR A 44 3.18 12.13 -4.58
C THR A 44 2.48 13.47 -4.45
N ARG A 45 1.32 13.49 -3.75
CA ARG A 45 0.41 14.64 -3.67
C ARG A 45 -0.19 15.09 -5.01
N LEU A 46 0.06 14.35 -6.09
CA LEU A 46 -0.61 14.56 -7.37
C LEU A 46 -2.11 14.29 -7.24
N THR A 47 -2.88 15.03 -8.02
CA THR A 47 -4.32 14.80 -8.17
C THR A 47 -4.59 13.54 -8.99
N LYS A 48 -5.80 12.99 -8.85
CA LYS A 48 -6.26 11.88 -9.70
C LYS A 48 -6.15 12.19 -11.20
N ALA A 49 -6.34 13.46 -11.59
CA ALA A 49 -6.31 13.89 -12.98
C ALA A 49 -4.88 13.87 -13.51
N GLU A 50 -3.92 14.42 -12.75
CA GLU A 50 -2.51 14.40 -13.12
C GLU A 50 -2.00 12.96 -13.26
N ILE A 51 -2.24 12.10 -12.27
CA ILE A 51 -1.81 10.68 -12.34
C ILE A 51 -2.44 9.99 -13.56
N HIS A 52 -3.72 10.25 -13.83
CA HIS A 52 -4.38 9.65 -14.98
C HIS A 52 -3.79 10.13 -16.30
N THR A 53 -3.58 11.43 -16.47
CA THR A 53 -2.94 12.00 -17.66
C THR A 53 -1.53 11.46 -17.87
N GLN A 54 -0.73 11.32 -16.82
CA GLN A 54 0.60 10.73 -16.91
C GLN A 54 0.53 9.26 -17.38
N ALA A 55 -0.40 8.48 -16.83
CA ALA A 55 -0.57 7.07 -17.15
C ALA A 55 -1.08 6.80 -18.58
N LEU A 56 -1.81 7.75 -19.20
CA LEU A 56 -2.34 7.61 -20.56
C LEU A 56 -1.27 7.59 -21.66
N GLN A 57 -0.01 7.85 -21.33
CA GLN A 57 1.11 7.69 -22.27
C GLN A 57 1.41 6.21 -22.57
N ARG A 58 0.87 5.30 -21.76
CA ARG A 58 0.88 3.85 -21.97
C ARG A 58 -0.54 3.30 -21.79
N TYR A 59 -0.74 2.06 -22.24
CA TYR A 59 -2.01 1.37 -22.09
C TYR A 59 -2.01 0.49 -20.84
N GLY A 60 -3.20 0.05 -20.43
CA GLY A 60 -3.37 -0.93 -19.36
C GLY A 60 -3.47 -0.31 -17.97
N ASP A 61 -3.79 -1.17 -17.00
CA ASP A 61 -3.87 -0.83 -15.59
C ASP A 61 -2.48 -0.81 -14.94
N TRP A 62 -2.42 -0.56 -13.63
CA TRP A 62 -1.15 -0.49 -12.91
C TRP A 62 -0.34 -1.77 -13.00
N GLU A 63 -0.97 -2.94 -12.94
CA GLU A 63 -0.27 -4.22 -13.08
C GLU A 63 0.49 -4.28 -14.40
N ARG A 64 -0.15 -3.90 -15.51
CA ARG A 64 0.50 -3.88 -16.83
C ARG A 64 1.59 -2.83 -16.93
N GLN A 65 1.34 -1.61 -16.46
CA GLN A 65 2.33 -0.54 -16.55
C GLN A 65 3.56 -0.77 -15.66
N LEU A 66 3.42 -1.49 -14.52
CA LEU A 66 4.53 -1.89 -13.65
C LEU A 66 5.44 -2.97 -14.27
N VAL A 67 4.92 -3.76 -15.21
CA VAL A 67 5.73 -4.69 -16.01
C VAL A 67 6.63 -3.91 -16.97
N ASP A 68 6.07 -2.90 -17.63
CA ASP A 68 6.77 -2.06 -18.61
C ASP A 68 7.59 -0.93 -17.97
N TYR A 69 7.52 -0.76 -16.65
CA TYR A 69 8.22 0.27 -15.90
C TYR A 69 9.73 0.26 -16.18
N CYS A 70 10.27 1.44 -16.49
CA CYS A 70 11.70 1.64 -16.73
C CYS A 70 12.15 2.96 -16.07
N PRO A 71 13.06 2.92 -15.08
CA PRO A 71 13.47 4.11 -14.32
C PRO A 71 14.21 5.17 -15.17
N THR A 72 14.66 4.80 -16.38
CA THR A 72 15.39 5.69 -17.29
C THR A 72 14.57 6.13 -18.50
N SER A 73 13.28 5.80 -18.56
CA SER A 73 12.41 6.14 -19.71
C SER A 73 12.17 7.64 -19.89
N GLY A 74 12.27 8.40 -18.79
CA GLY A 74 11.90 9.82 -18.74
C GLY A 74 10.39 10.08 -18.74
N LEU A 75 9.54 9.05 -18.65
CA LEU A 75 8.09 9.23 -18.64
C LEU A 75 7.59 9.73 -17.28
N PRO A 76 6.65 10.69 -17.24
CA PRO A 76 6.08 11.20 -15.99
C PRO A 76 5.45 10.12 -15.09
N PHE A 77 4.83 9.09 -15.68
CA PHE A 77 4.25 8.00 -14.88
C PHE A 77 5.31 7.14 -14.21
N ASP A 78 6.44 6.91 -14.87
CA ASP A 78 7.56 6.18 -14.26
C ASP A 78 8.14 6.95 -13.08
N GLN A 79 8.12 8.30 -13.10
CA GLN A 79 8.47 9.13 -11.92
C GLN A 79 7.48 8.95 -10.76
N THR A 80 6.18 8.84 -11.03
CA THR A 80 5.20 8.49 -9.99
C THR A 80 5.53 7.14 -9.37
N VAL A 81 5.92 6.15 -10.18
CA VAL A 81 6.34 4.83 -9.67
C VAL A 81 7.64 4.95 -8.87
N ASP A 82 8.62 5.71 -9.32
CA ASP A 82 9.89 5.97 -8.60
C ASP A 82 9.63 6.48 -7.18
N GLU A 83 8.74 7.45 -7.00
CA GLU A 83 8.41 8.00 -5.67
C GLU A 83 7.81 6.94 -4.73
N MET A 84 6.95 6.08 -5.26
CA MET A 84 6.37 4.97 -4.48
C MET A 84 7.44 3.94 -4.09
N LEU A 85 8.36 3.62 -5.01
CA LEU A 85 9.46 2.72 -4.74
C LEU A 85 10.45 3.32 -3.72
N ALA A 86 10.74 4.62 -3.83
CA ALA A 86 11.62 5.34 -2.91
C ALA A 86 11.07 5.37 -1.47
N LEU A 87 9.75 5.43 -1.30
CA LEU A 87 9.12 5.31 0.02
C LEU A 87 9.33 3.93 0.65
N GLY A 88 9.46 2.89 -0.19
CA GLY A 88 9.78 1.52 0.23
C GLY A 88 8.83 0.44 -0.29
N PHE A 89 7.90 0.77 -1.20
CA PHE A 89 7.11 -0.26 -1.89
C PHE A 89 7.98 -0.98 -2.93
N SER A 90 7.65 -2.23 -3.22
CA SER A 90 8.18 -2.90 -4.41
C SER A 90 7.16 -2.88 -5.55
N ARG A 91 7.61 -3.14 -6.79
CA ARG A 91 6.70 -3.34 -7.92
C ARG A 91 5.69 -4.47 -7.67
N GLN A 92 6.14 -5.56 -7.01
CA GLN A 92 5.26 -6.68 -6.66
C GLN A 92 4.17 -6.26 -5.68
N ASP A 93 4.50 -5.43 -4.69
CA ASP A 93 3.51 -4.91 -3.75
C ASP A 93 2.46 -4.06 -4.46
N LEU A 94 2.87 -3.21 -5.41
CA LEU A 94 1.95 -2.39 -6.19
C LEU A 94 1.08 -3.25 -7.12
N THR A 95 1.64 -4.24 -7.80
CA THR A 95 0.87 -5.22 -8.58
C THR A 95 -0.16 -5.95 -7.71
N HIS A 96 0.23 -6.40 -6.52
CA HIS A 96 -0.68 -7.03 -5.59
C HIS A 96 -1.77 -6.08 -5.08
N LEU A 97 -1.45 -4.81 -4.80
CA LEU A 97 -2.44 -3.83 -4.36
C LEU A 97 -3.52 -3.62 -5.43
N GLU A 98 -3.14 -3.57 -6.70
CA GLU A 98 -4.09 -3.41 -7.79
C GLU A 98 -5.15 -4.52 -7.73
N LYS A 99 -4.79 -5.78 -7.51
CA LYS A 99 -5.77 -6.89 -7.46
C LYS A 99 -6.13 -7.41 -6.06
N LEU A 100 -5.72 -6.72 -4.99
CA LEU A 100 -5.82 -7.19 -3.60
C LEU A 100 -5.23 -8.61 -3.39
N GLY A 101 -4.09 -8.87 -4.03
CA GLY A 101 -3.54 -10.20 -4.29
C GLY A 101 -2.47 -10.70 -3.31
N ASP A 102 -1.89 -9.84 -2.47
CA ASP A 102 -0.74 -10.25 -1.64
C ASP A 102 -1.09 -11.41 -0.67
N PRO A 103 -0.38 -12.55 -0.73
CA PRO A 103 -0.72 -13.71 0.10
C PRO A 103 -0.56 -13.48 1.60
N ALA A 104 0.33 -12.59 2.05
CA ALA A 104 0.51 -12.30 3.46
C ALA A 104 -0.66 -11.46 3.99
N VAL A 105 -1.02 -10.39 3.25
CA VAL A 105 -2.15 -9.53 3.61
C VAL A 105 -3.45 -10.31 3.60
N ARG A 106 -3.71 -11.10 2.53
CA ARG A 106 -4.93 -11.91 2.45
C ARG A 106 -5.04 -12.91 3.58
N ARG A 107 -3.95 -13.56 4.00
CA ARG A 107 -3.97 -14.54 5.10
C ARG A 107 -4.32 -13.91 6.45
N ALA A 108 -4.03 -12.62 6.64
CA ALA A 108 -4.37 -11.90 7.86
C ALA A 108 -5.84 -11.44 7.90
N ILE A 109 -6.59 -11.54 6.80
CA ILE A 109 -8.02 -11.23 6.75
C ILE A 109 -8.82 -12.50 7.12
N PRO A 110 -9.84 -12.39 8.01
CA PRO A 110 -10.72 -13.51 8.34
C PRO A 110 -11.29 -14.21 7.10
N PHE A 111 -11.41 -15.54 7.16
CA PHE A 111 -11.71 -16.37 5.98
C PHE A 111 -12.97 -15.90 5.24
N GLU A 112 -14.04 -15.64 5.98
CA GLU A 112 -15.36 -15.26 5.46
C GLU A 112 -15.30 -13.93 4.69
N ARG A 113 -14.48 -12.99 5.18
CA ARG A 113 -14.24 -11.71 4.51
C ARG A 113 -13.25 -11.82 3.36
N ARG A 114 -12.24 -12.68 3.49
CA ARG A 114 -11.20 -12.88 2.47
C ARG A 114 -11.74 -13.49 1.18
N ASP A 115 -12.66 -14.46 1.29
CA ASP A 115 -13.25 -15.16 0.15
C ASP A 115 -14.20 -14.29 -0.69
N THR A 116 -14.68 -13.20 -0.08
CA THR A 116 -15.61 -12.25 -0.71
C THR A 116 -14.94 -10.96 -1.16
N LEU A 117 -13.62 -10.83 -1.03
CA LEU A 117 -12.87 -9.63 -1.43
C LEU A 117 -12.99 -9.37 -2.93
N ARG A 118 -13.35 -8.14 -3.28
CA ARG A 118 -13.40 -7.67 -4.67
C ARG A 118 -12.50 -6.45 -4.84
N HIS A 119 -11.53 -6.56 -5.74
CA HIS A 119 -10.55 -5.49 -5.99
C HIS A 119 -11.16 -4.19 -6.52
N ASN A 120 -12.39 -4.25 -7.04
CA ASN A 120 -13.16 -3.12 -7.53
C ASN A 120 -14.22 -2.62 -6.53
N GLN A 121 -14.18 -3.05 -5.27
CA GLN A 121 -15.01 -2.53 -4.19
C GLN A 121 -14.15 -1.73 -3.22
N ARG A 122 -14.50 -0.45 -3.06
CA ARG A 122 -13.78 0.51 -2.21
C ARG A 122 -13.55 0.00 -0.79
N GLU A 123 -14.58 -0.59 -0.18
CA GLU A 123 -14.56 -1.07 1.19
C GLU A 123 -13.55 -2.22 1.38
N ASP A 124 -13.40 -3.07 0.36
CA ASP A 124 -12.44 -4.17 0.37
C ASP A 124 -11.00 -3.67 0.21
N VAL A 125 -10.80 -2.61 -0.58
CA VAL A 125 -9.51 -1.92 -0.72
C VAL A 125 -9.11 -1.27 0.61
N VAL A 126 -10.05 -0.60 1.28
CA VAL A 126 -9.83 -0.01 2.62
C VAL A 126 -9.44 -1.09 3.64
N LEU A 127 -10.17 -2.20 3.67
CA LEU A 127 -9.85 -3.33 4.54
C LEU A 127 -8.44 -3.84 4.27
N TYR A 128 -8.11 -4.09 2.99
CA TYR A 128 -6.81 -4.59 2.58
C TYR A 128 -5.64 -3.66 2.97
N LEU A 129 -5.78 -2.36 2.72
CA LEU A 129 -4.77 -1.36 3.10
C LEU A 129 -4.56 -1.29 4.61
N ARG A 130 -5.64 -1.36 5.41
CA ARG A 130 -5.56 -1.38 6.87
C ARG A 130 -4.84 -2.62 7.37
N THR A 131 -5.23 -3.80 6.87
CA THR A 131 -4.58 -5.06 7.24
C THR A 131 -3.10 -5.07 6.86
N TRP A 132 -2.74 -4.53 5.70
CA TRP A 132 -1.34 -4.41 5.33
C TRP A 132 -0.57 -3.49 6.27
N ALA A 133 -1.14 -2.33 6.62
CA ALA A 133 -0.53 -1.42 7.59
C ALA A 133 -0.37 -2.08 8.97
N ASP A 134 -1.37 -2.84 9.45
CA ASP A 134 -1.29 -3.58 10.72
C ASP A 134 -0.12 -4.57 10.72
N LEU A 135 0.06 -5.33 9.63
CA LEU A 135 1.15 -6.30 9.52
C LEU A 135 2.53 -5.64 9.55
N LEU A 136 2.69 -4.52 8.87
CA LEU A 136 3.95 -3.78 8.87
C LEU A 136 4.23 -3.12 10.22
N GLU A 137 3.21 -2.63 10.91
CA GLU A 137 3.31 -2.09 12.26
C GLU A 137 3.74 -3.18 13.27
N GLN A 138 3.15 -4.37 13.17
CA GLN A 138 3.57 -5.53 13.97
C GLN A 138 5.04 -5.90 13.72
N GLN A 139 5.48 -5.89 12.46
CA GLN A 139 6.88 -6.15 12.11
C GLN A 139 7.81 -5.07 12.68
N LEU A 140 7.41 -3.80 12.59
CA LEU A 140 8.17 -2.69 13.15
C LEU A 140 8.34 -2.85 14.65
N VAL A 141 7.24 -3.05 15.39
CA VAL A 141 7.26 -3.24 16.86
C VAL A 141 8.12 -4.44 17.24
N ALA A 142 8.00 -5.57 16.54
CA ALA A 142 8.78 -6.77 16.82
C ALA A 142 10.30 -6.58 16.59
N SER A 143 10.69 -5.63 15.73
CA SER A 143 12.11 -5.31 15.48
C SER A 143 12.74 -4.37 16.51
N LEU A 144 11.93 -3.72 17.36
CA LEU A 144 12.44 -2.78 18.34
C LEU A 144 13.04 -3.54 19.53
N PRO A 145 14.24 -3.15 20.02
CA PRO A 145 14.80 -3.75 21.21
C PRO A 145 13.92 -3.41 22.41
N LEU A 146 13.49 -4.42 23.15
CA LEU A 146 12.81 -4.22 24.42
C LEU A 146 13.85 -3.89 25.50
N PRO A 147 13.59 -2.89 26.37
CA PRO A 147 14.46 -2.65 27.51
C PRO A 147 14.47 -3.89 28.41
N ALA A 148 15.67 -4.33 28.80
CA ALA A 148 15.82 -5.39 29.79
C ALA A 148 15.39 -4.85 31.15
N PHE A 149 14.20 -5.22 31.61
CA PHE A 149 13.79 -4.96 32.98
C PHE A 149 14.47 -5.98 33.89
N ALA A 150 15.29 -5.52 34.83
CA ALA A 150 15.84 -6.37 35.87
C ALA A 150 14.67 -6.96 36.68
N GLN A 151 14.62 -8.29 36.81
CA GLN A 151 13.71 -8.92 37.76
C GLN A 151 14.05 -8.39 39.16
N PRO A 152 13.08 -7.84 39.91
CA PRO A 152 13.32 -7.53 41.30
C PRO A 152 13.72 -8.84 41.99
N ALA A 153 14.88 -8.84 42.63
CA ALA A 153 15.30 -9.96 43.47
C ALA A 153 14.18 -10.18 44.49
N LEU A 154 13.54 -11.35 44.42
CA LEU A 154 12.66 -11.82 45.48
C LEU A 154 13.54 -11.93 46.74
N ALA A 155 13.53 -10.87 47.55
CA ALA A 155 14.13 -10.89 48.88
C ALA A 155 13.31 -11.90 49.69
N GLY A 156 13.90 -13.08 49.90
CA GLY A 156 13.30 -14.09 50.75
C GLY A 156 13.16 -13.59 52.18
N ALA A 157 11.97 -13.79 52.75
CA ALA A 157 11.72 -13.90 54.18
C ALA A 157 10.49 -14.79 54.37
#